data_AF-A0A6M7ULU3-F1
#
_entry.id   AF-A0A6M7ULU3-F1
#
_cell.length_a   1.000
_cell.length_b   1.000
_cell.length_c   1.000
_cell.angle_alpha   90.00
_cell.angle_beta   90.00
_cell.angle_gamma   90.00
#
_symmetry.space_group_name_H-M   'P 1'
#
loop_
_entity.id
_entity.type
_entity.pdbx_description
1 polymer ?
#
loop_
_entity_poly.entity_id
_entity_poly.type
_entity_poly.pdbx_seq_one_letter_code
_entity_poly.pdbx_strand_id
1 'polypeptide(L)'
;MWRRADSFAGLIGKKSMDSIEARWEMPSPRKTVSRMGEDYVCWSRMQAEAGQALEAIVRRKELERRAGRGMFCWGVGNAPAVITGALARLGEPVAAVFSIMKSRPKAVDVNPGRIVAWRRYFDVDGAIRPMPRHVLVTSRAESASGPKSRHFALMCWSDKPLLIQHGEQFDPAAYRNAGGTGAPVGASQVTALLKRASQGEGASAYEANLKAWLVAAYWVRLTDPIDCSPEFSCIDDLTDGSVDEWLQFVDRARHESELAEPSHAQQGCLL
;
A
#
# COMPACT_ATOMS: atom_id res chain seq x y z
N MET A 1 24.98 25.73 54.72
CA MET A 1 25.15 27.01 54.01
C MET A 1 26.20 26.78 52.91
N TRP A 2 25.87 26.04 51.84
CA TRP A 2 25.30 26.45 50.54
C TRP A 2 26.23 27.29 49.62
N ARG A 3 26.54 26.67 48.46
CA ARG A 3 27.03 27.20 47.14
C ARG A 3 28.56 27.45 47.04
N ARG A 4 29.27 27.08 45.96
CA ARG A 4 28.92 26.83 44.54
C ARG A 4 29.75 25.65 43.97
N ALA A 5 29.16 24.86 43.07
CA ALA A 5 29.88 23.97 42.17
C ALA A 5 29.32 24.15 40.75
N ASP A 6 30.25 24.45 39.84
CA ASP A 6 30.38 24.02 38.44
C ASP A 6 29.21 24.18 37.45
N SER A 7 29.41 25.11 36.50
CA SER A 7 28.73 25.12 35.20
C SER A 7 29.38 24.08 34.30
N PHE A 8 28.66 23.00 34.04
CA PHE A 8 28.94 22.07 32.96
C PHE A 8 28.44 22.67 31.64
N ALA A 9 29.38 22.92 30.71
CA ALA A 9 29.09 23.23 29.33
C ALA A 9 28.54 21.97 28.64
N GLY A 10 27.21 21.91 28.47
CA GLY A 10 26.53 20.85 27.73
C GLY A 10 26.46 21.17 26.24
N LEU A 11 27.26 20.45 25.46
CA LEU A 11 27.10 20.25 24.02
C LEU A 11 25.66 19.80 23.72
N ILE A 12 24.81 20.69 23.18
CA ILE A 12 23.59 20.29 22.47
C ILE A 12 23.86 20.51 20.99
N GLY A 13 24.38 19.47 20.35
CA GLY A 13 24.46 19.39 18.91
C GLY A 13 23.05 19.48 18.32
N LYS A 14 22.84 20.47 17.46
CA LYS A 14 21.73 20.51 16.50
C LYS A 14 21.78 19.22 15.68
N LYS A 15 21.01 18.20 16.05
CA LYS A 15 20.69 17.11 15.13
C LYS A 15 19.75 17.70 14.08
N SER A 16 20.31 17.95 12.90
CA SER A 16 19.56 18.34 11.71
C SER A 16 18.43 17.33 11.49
N MET A 17 17.27 17.85 11.13
CA MET A 17 16.05 17.10 10.84
C MET A 17 16.12 16.42 9.45
N ASP A 18 17.32 16.27 8.88
CA ASP A 18 17.57 15.70 7.55
C ASP A 18 17.97 14.22 7.59
N SER A 19 18.06 13.60 8.78
CA SER A 19 18.58 12.22 8.93
C SER A 19 17.51 11.11 9.00
N ILE A 20 16.26 11.36 8.62
CA ILE A 20 15.19 10.33 8.55
C ILE A 20 14.59 10.23 7.13
N GLU A 21 15.26 10.75 6.10
CA GLU A 21 15.09 10.20 4.76
C GLU A 21 16.08 9.05 4.65
N ALA A 22 15.69 7.87 5.12
CA ALA A 22 16.39 6.64 4.81
C ALA A 22 16.47 6.60 3.28
N ARG A 23 17.64 6.91 2.70
CA ARG A 23 17.90 6.81 1.26
C ARG A 23 17.35 5.46 0.83
N TRP A 24 16.18 5.48 0.21
CA TRP A 24 15.72 4.39 -0.61
C TRP A 24 16.75 4.36 -1.72
N GLU A 25 17.80 3.58 -1.53
CA GLU A 25 18.65 3.17 -2.63
C GLU A 25 17.67 2.51 -3.58
N MET A 26 17.27 3.29 -4.58
CA MET A 26 16.46 2.83 -5.67
C MET A 26 17.18 1.58 -6.12
N PRO A 27 16.54 0.39 -6.15
CA PRO A 27 17.02 -0.60 -7.06
C PRO A 27 16.96 0.11 -8.40
N SER A 28 18.12 0.56 -8.91
CA SER A 28 18.25 0.90 -10.31
C SER A 28 17.54 -0.24 -11.00
N PRO A 29 16.52 0.01 -11.85
CA PRO A 29 16.00 -1.04 -12.67
C PRO A 29 17.24 -1.55 -13.38
N ARG A 30 17.78 -2.69 -12.91
CA ARG A 30 18.96 -3.26 -13.53
C ARG A 30 18.50 -3.39 -14.97
N LYS A 31 19.34 -2.96 -15.90
CA LYS A 31 19.21 -3.36 -17.29
C LYS A 31 19.33 -4.88 -17.29
N THR A 32 18.27 -5.56 -16.87
CA THR A 32 18.11 -6.99 -16.98
C THR A 32 17.83 -7.13 -18.45
N VAL A 33 18.92 -7.30 -19.17
CA VAL A 33 18.98 -7.86 -20.50
C VAL A 33 17.81 -8.82 -20.64
N SER A 34 16.95 -8.52 -21.62
CA SER A 34 15.92 -9.40 -22.14
C SER A 34 16.33 -10.86 -21.95
N ARG A 35 15.77 -11.49 -20.93
CA ARG A 35 15.72 -12.93 -20.82
C ARG A 35 14.25 -13.25 -20.78
N MET A 36 13.82 -13.97 -21.81
CA MET A 36 12.46 -14.36 -22.10
C MET A 36 11.68 -14.72 -20.83
N GLY A 37 10.56 -14.01 -20.61
CA GLY A 37 9.58 -14.27 -19.57
C GLY A 37 9.93 -13.63 -18.22
N GLU A 38 9.11 -12.68 -17.77
CA GLU A 38 9.02 -12.40 -16.33
C GLU A 38 8.58 -13.70 -15.65
N ASP A 39 9.52 -14.36 -14.97
CA ASP A 39 9.28 -15.63 -14.29
C ASP A 39 8.30 -15.45 -13.14
N TYR A 40 8.33 -14.28 -12.49
CA TYR A 40 7.45 -13.91 -11.39
C TYR A 40 6.66 -12.64 -11.68
N VAL A 41 5.37 -12.68 -11.36
CA VAL A 41 4.46 -11.54 -11.41
C VAL A 41 3.60 -11.53 -10.16
N CYS A 42 3.40 -10.36 -9.57
CA CYS A 42 2.32 -10.14 -8.63
C CYS A 42 1.10 -9.66 -9.38
N TRP A 43 0.10 -10.52 -9.48
CA TRP A 43 -1.16 -10.18 -10.12
C TRP A 43 -2.15 -9.72 -9.06
N SER A 44 -2.73 -8.54 -9.24
CA SER A 44 -3.78 -7.99 -8.39
C SER A 44 -5.00 -7.61 -9.21
N ARG A 45 -6.17 -7.93 -8.72
CA ARG A 45 -7.44 -7.55 -9.32
C ARG A 45 -7.99 -6.33 -8.60
N MET A 46 -8.35 -5.30 -9.36
CA MET A 46 -8.72 -3.98 -8.84
C MET A 46 -10.18 -3.65 -9.14
N GLN A 47 -10.80 -2.93 -8.22
CA GLN A 47 -12.18 -2.46 -8.28
C GLN A 47 -12.35 -1.27 -7.32
N ALA A 48 -13.57 -0.77 -7.17
CA ALA A 48 -13.90 0.20 -6.14
C ALA A 48 -13.58 -0.35 -4.73
N GLU A 49 -12.98 0.48 -3.88
CA GLU A 49 -12.58 0.13 -2.53
C GLU A 49 -12.65 1.35 -1.61
N ALA A 50 -13.07 1.12 -0.35
CA ALA A 50 -13.15 2.15 0.69
C ALA A 50 -13.95 3.40 0.24
N GLY A 51 -15.06 3.19 -0.46
CA GLY A 51 -15.93 4.28 -0.92
C GLY A 51 -15.47 4.98 -2.19
N GLN A 52 -14.29 4.65 -2.72
CA GLN A 52 -13.74 5.30 -3.92
C GLN A 52 -14.00 4.46 -5.17
N ALA A 53 -14.39 5.13 -6.25
CA ALA A 53 -14.36 4.55 -7.58
C ALA A 53 -12.93 4.20 -8.00
N LEU A 54 -12.78 3.21 -8.88
CA LEU A 54 -11.46 2.73 -9.32
C LEU A 54 -10.61 3.85 -9.95
N GLU A 55 -11.22 4.71 -10.76
CA GLU A 55 -10.56 5.84 -11.41
C GLU A 55 -10.05 6.85 -10.39
N ALA A 56 -10.81 7.08 -9.31
CA ALA A 56 -10.38 7.95 -8.21
C ALA A 56 -9.20 7.36 -7.45
N ILE A 57 -9.22 6.05 -7.19
CA ILE A 57 -8.09 5.33 -6.60
C ILE A 57 -6.84 5.49 -7.48
N VAL A 58 -6.95 5.29 -8.80
CA VAL A 58 -5.81 5.41 -9.71
C VAL A 58 -5.25 6.83 -9.73
N ARG A 59 -6.10 7.87 -9.82
CA ARG A 59 -5.66 9.28 -9.76
C ARG A 59 -4.89 9.58 -8.47
N ARG A 60 -5.40 9.12 -7.33
CA ARG A 60 -4.72 9.27 -6.05
C ARG A 60 -3.38 8.55 -6.00
N LYS A 61 -3.31 7.34 -6.56
CA LYS A 61 -2.06 6.59 -6.65
C LYS A 61 -1.04 7.29 -7.55
N GLU A 62 -1.48 8.04 -8.56
CA GLU A 62 -0.60 8.88 -9.36
C GLU A 62 -0.03 10.08 -8.56
N LEU A 63 -0.82 10.73 -7.71
CA LEU A 63 -0.31 11.78 -6.80
C LEU A 63 0.74 11.20 -5.84
N GLU A 64 0.44 10.04 -5.26
CA GLU A 64 1.36 9.28 -4.42
C GLU A 64 2.66 8.94 -5.16
N ARG A 65 2.56 8.43 -6.39
CA ARG A 65 3.70 8.14 -7.26
C ARG A 65 4.55 9.38 -7.54
N ARG A 66 3.93 10.51 -7.90
CA ARG A 66 4.62 11.78 -8.19
C ARG A 66 5.37 12.27 -6.96
N ALA A 67 4.72 12.30 -5.80
CA ALA A 67 5.31 12.71 -4.53
C ALA A 67 6.40 11.74 -4.05
N GLY A 68 6.27 10.45 -4.36
CA GLY A 68 7.20 9.37 -4.04
C GLY A 68 8.30 9.11 -5.06
N ARG A 69 8.49 10.00 -6.05
CA ARG A 69 9.49 9.84 -7.14
C ARG A 69 9.40 8.49 -7.85
N GLY A 70 8.17 8.06 -8.12
CA GLY A 70 7.85 6.78 -8.75
C GLY A 70 7.26 5.75 -7.81
N MET A 71 7.44 5.89 -6.48
CA MET A 71 6.96 4.92 -5.50
C MET A 71 5.50 5.17 -5.09
N PHE A 72 4.73 4.09 -4.97
CA PHE A 72 3.38 4.10 -4.39
C PHE A 72 3.07 2.75 -3.74
N CYS A 73 2.04 2.70 -2.89
CA CYS A 73 1.56 1.50 -2.24
C CYS A 73 0.13 1.18 -2.66
N TRP A 74 -0.14 -0.10 -2.91
CA TRP A 74 -1.49 -0.59 -3.23
C TRP A 74 -2.02 -1.46 -2.10
N GLY A 75 -3.14 -1.09 -1.47
CA GLY A 75 -3.74 -1.86 -0.38
C GLY A 75 -4.28 -3.21 -0.89
N VAL A 76 -4.06 -4.28 -0.14
CA VAL A 76 -4.52 -5.63 -0.50
C VAL A 76 -5.05 -6.41 0.70
N GLY A 77 -6.09 -7.22 0.46
CA GLY A 77 -6.83 -7.90 1.52
C GLY A 77 -6.16 -9.15 2.11
N ASN A 78 -5.13 -9.70 1.46
CA ASN A 78 -4.52 -10.97 1.85
C ASN A 78 -3.02 -10.85 2.15
N ALA A 79 -2.52 -11.82 2.92
CA ALA A 79 -1.11 -11.94 3.25
C ALA A 79 -0.29 -12.38 2.03
N PRO A 80 1.01 -11.99 1.98
CA PRO A 80 1.92 -12.47 0.95
C PRO A 80 2.15 -13.98 1.04
N ALA A 81 2.50 -14.58 -0.10
CA ALA A 81 3.09 -15.92 -0.10
C ALA A 81 4.45 -15.91 0.62
N VAL A 82 4.81 -17.00 1.31
CA VAL A 82 6.06 -17.10 2.10
C VAL A 82 7.30 -16.75 1.27
N ILE A 83 7.34 -17.17 0.00
CA ILE A 83 8.46 -16.91 -0.91
C ILE A 83 8.67 -15.42 -1.22
N THR A 84 7.66 -14.56 -1.04
CA THR A 84 7.72 -13.13 -1.39
C THR A 84 8.87 -12.41 -0.69
N GLY A 85 9.06 -12.68 0.61
CA GLY A 85 10.16 -12.08 1.36
C GLY A 85 11.55 -12.57 0.92
N ALA A 86 11.65 -13.82 0.44
CA ALA A 86 12.89 -14.34 -0.11
C ALA A 86 13.24 -13.67 -1.44
N LEU A 87 12.26 -13.51 -2.34
CA LEU A 87 12.44 -12.80 -3.60
C LEU A 87 12.86 -11.34 -3.39
N ALA A 88 12.22 -10.65 -2.44
CA ALA A 88 12.56 -9.27 -2.09
C ALA A 88 14.01 -9.15 -1.59
N ARG A 89 14.46 -10.04 -0.70
CA ARG A 89 15.84 -10.05 -0.20
C ARG A 89 16.88 -10.38 -1.28
N LEU A 90 16.52 -11.22 -2.25
CA LEU A 90 17.37 -11.54 -3.40
C LEU A 90 17.37 -10.43 -4.47
N GLY A 91 16.44 -9.48 -4.38
CA GLY A 91 16.28 -8.43 -5.39
C GLY A 91 15.76 -8.97 -6.72
N GLU A 92 15.02 -10.08 -6.70
CA GLU A 92 14.45 -10.69 -7.91
C GLU A 92 13.38 -9.77 -8.51
N PRO A 93 13.48 -9.39 -9.79
CA PRO A 93 12.51 -8.48 -10.40
C PRO A 93 11.12 -9.14 -10.46
N VAL A 94 10.12 -8.47 -9.89
CA VAL A 94 8.72 -8.93 -9.93
C VAL A 94 7.85 -7.79 -10.45
N ALA A 95 7.23 -8.00 -11.61
CA ALA A 95 6.24 -7.07 -12.14
C ALA A 95 4.95 -7.14 -11.31
N ALA A 96 4.37 -5.98 -11.01
CA ALA A 96 3.02 -5.86 -10.49
C ALA A 96 2.06 -5.60 -11.65
N VAL A 97 1.12 -6.51 -11.87
CA VAL A 97 0.11 -6.41 -12.93
C VAL A 97 -1.25 -6.25 -12.28
N PHE A 98 -1.96 -5.18 -12.63
CA PHE A 98 -3.29 -4.89 -12.12
C PHE A 98 -4.34 -5.09 -13.21
N SER A 99 -5.37 -5.87 -12.92
CA SER A 99 -6.48 -6.13 -13.84
C SER A 99 -7.81 -5.72 -13.23
N ILE A 100 -8.72 -5.16 -14.01
CA ILE A 100 -10.06 -4.81 -13.53
C ILE A 100 -10.84 -6.09 -13.17
N MET A 101 -11.51 -6.08 -12.02
CA MET A 101 -12.45 -7.15 -11.66
C MET A 101 -13.66 -7.13 -12.57
N LYS A 102 -14.07 -8.31 -13.03
CA LYS A 102 -15.25 -8.47 -13.89
C LYS A 102 -16.56 -8.41 -13.13
N SER A 103 -16.53 -8.85 -11.87
CA SER A 103 -17.68 -8.78 -10.98
C SER A 103 -17.91 -7.35 -10.52
N ARG A 104 -19.17 -7.01 -10.23
CA ARG A 104 -19.50 -5.74 -9.60
C ARG A 104 -18.85 -5.63 -8.21
N PRO A 105 -18.44 -4.43 -7.79
CA PRO A 105 -17.99 -4.17 -6.43
C PRO A 105 -19.05 -4.57 -5.40
N LYS A 106 -18.62 -5.04 -4.24
CA LYS A 106 -19.54 -5.34 -3.14
C LYS A 106 -20.05 -4.03 -2.54
N ALA A 107 -21.30 -4.03 -2.07
CA ALA A 107 -21.90 -2.84 -1.43
C ALA A 107 -21.03 -2.29 -0.28
N VAL A 108 -20.40 -3.17 0.50
CA VAL A 108 -19.49 -2.78 1.60
C VAL A 108 -18.21 -2.09 1.14
N ASP A 109 -17.76 -2.36 -0.09
CA ASP A 109 -16.58 -1.73 -0.67
C ASP A 109 -16.93 -0.36 -1.30
N VAL A 110 -18.18 -0.19 -1.74
CA VAL A 110 -18.73 1.07 -2.30
C VAL A 110 -19.22 2.03 -1.21
N ASN A 111 -19.79 1.52 -0.12
CA ASN A 111 -20.29 2.32 0.99
C ASN A 111 -19.85 1.71 2.34
N PRO A 112 -18.58 1.86 2.71
CA PRO A 112 -18.07 1.31 3.97
C PRO A 112 -18.59 2.12 5.16
N GLY A 113 -18.99 1.44 6.24
CA GLY A 113 -19.44 2.14 7.46
C GLY A 113 -18.34 2.97 8.13
N ARG A 114 -17.09 2.48 8.09
CA ARG A 114 -15.90 3.17 8.61
C ARG A 114 -14.67 2.84 7.76
N ILE A 115 -13.78 3.82 7.61
CA ILE A 115 -12.53 3.71 6.86
C ILE A 115 -11.38 4.05 7.81
N VAL A 116 -10.31 3.27 7.73
CA VAL A 116 -9.07 3.52 8.46
C VAL A 116 -7.92 3.80 7.50
N ALA A 117 -7.01 4.68 7.89
CA ALA A 117 -5.70 4.85 7.29
C ALA A 117 -4.67 4.02 8.07
N TRP A 118 -3.66 3.49 7.37
CA TRP A 118 -2.58 2.72 7.97
C TRP A 118 -1.32 3.57 8.08
N ARG A 119 -0.76 3.68 9.30
CA ARG A 119 0.36 4.58 9.59
C ARG A 119 1.72 3.89 9.64
N ARG A 120 1.76 2.57 9.82
CA ARG A 120 3.01 1.80 9.98
C ARG A 120 2.98 0.48 9.21
N TYR A 121 4.17 -0.03 8.92
CA TYR A 121 4.35 -1.34 8.27
C TYR A 121 5.51 -2.12 8.88
N PHE A 122 5.52 -3.43 8.63
CA PHE A 122 6.66 -4.30 8.93
C PHE A 122 7.56 -4.41 7.69
N ASP A 123 8.84 -4.06 7.83
CA ASP A 123 9.83 -4.20 6.75
C ASP A 123 10.31 -5.66 6.57
N VAL A 124 11.29 -5.88 5.67
CA VAL A 124 11.83 -7.22 5.36
C VAL A 124 12.49 -7.90 6.56
N ASP A 125 12.94 -7.13 7.54
CA ASP A 125 13.60 -7.60 8.77
C ASP A 125 12.58 -7.74 9.91
N GLY A 126 11.31 -7.43 9.66
CA GLY A 126 10.24 -7.46 10.65
C GLY A 126 10.24 -6.26 11.60
N ALA A 127 11.03 -5.22 11.32
CA ALA A 127 11.00 -4.00 12.11
C ALA A 127 9.80 -3.13 11.72
N ILE A 128 9.19 -2.48 12.72
CA ILE A 128 8.06 -1.57 12.50
C ILE A 128 8.61 -0.22 12.02
N ARG A 129 8.22 0.17 10.80
CA ARG A 129 8.58 1.45 10.17
C ARG A 129 7.35 2.34 10.02
N PRO A 130 7.50 3.68 10.13
CA PRO A 130 6.44 4.58 9.71
C PRO A 130 6.23 4.44 8.20
N MET A 131 4.98 4.58 7.74
CA MET A 131 4.72 4.65 6.31
C MET A 131 5.39 5.88 5.70
N PRO A 132 5.91 5.79 4.46
CA PRO A 132 6.46 6.96 3.77
C PRO A 132 5.44 8.09 3.70
N ARG A 133 5.90 9.34 3.89
CA ARG A 133 5.04 10.52 4.04
C ARG A 133 4.04 10.68 2.91
N HIS A 134 4.44 10.40 1.68
CA HIS A 134 3.59 10.54 0.49
C HIS A 134 2.58 9.40 0.30
N VAL A 135 2.70 8.29 1.02
CA VAL A 135 1.83 7.13 0.81
C VAL A 135 0.50 7.34 1.51
N LEU A 136 -0.62 6.85 0.97
CA LEU A 136 -1.85 6.67 1.75
C LEU A 136 -2.48 5.33 1.42
N VAL A 137 -2.45 4.42 2.39
CA VAL A 137 -3.17 3.15 2.31
C VAL A 137 -4.36 3.22 3.25
N THR A 138 -5.54 3.04 2.68
CA THR A 138 -6.79 2.99 3.41
C THR A 138 -7.44 1.64 3.25
N SER A 139 -8.31 1.28 4.19
CA SER A 139 -9.17 0.12 4.05
C SER A 139 -10.42 0.30 4.90
N ARG A 140 -11.42 -0.56 4.70
CA ARG A 140 -12.54 -0.70 5.65
C ARG A 140 -12.01 -0.96 7.06
N ALA A 141 -12.63 -0.36 8.08
CA ALA A 141 -12.27 -0.59 9.48
C ALA A 141 -12.63 -2.01 9.94
N GLU A 142 -13.74 -2.54 9.43
CA GLU A 142 -14.31 -3.81 9.87
C GLU A 142 -14.01 -4.97 8.91
N SER A 143 -13.88 -6.16 9.50
CA SER A 143 -13.86 -7.44 8.82
C SER A 143 -15.01 -8.33 9.31
N ALA A 144 -15.19 -9.51 8.72
CA ALA A 144 -16.18 -10.47 9.20
C ALA A 144 -15.93 -10.92 10.66
N SER A 145 -14.71 -10.75 11.18
CA SER A 145 -14.30 -11.09 12.55
C SER A 145 -14.16 -9.86 13.47
N GLY A 146 -14.72 -8.71 13.09
CA GLY A 146 -14.62 -7.45 13.84
C GLY A 146 -13.52 -6.51 13.34
N PRO A 147 -13.07 -5.55 14.19
CA PRO A 147 -12.17 -4.49 13.78
C PRO A 147 -10.83 -5.02 13.27
N LYS A 148 -10.35 -4.47 12.14
CA LYS A 148 -9.09 -4.88 11.53
C LYS A 148 -7.91 -4.29 12.31
N SER A 149 -7.15 -5.17 12.96
CA SER A 149 -5.84 -4.82 13.53
C SER A 149 -4.67 -4.98 12.55
N ARG A 150 -4.93 -5.56 11.36
CA ARG A 150 -3.93 -5.78 10.31
C ARG A 150 -4.52 -5.64 8.91
N HIS A 151 -3.67 -5.21 7.99
CA HIS A 151 -3.93 -5.21 6.56
C HIS A 151 -2.60 -5.38 5.81
N PHE A 152 -2.62 -5.30 4.49
CA PHE A 152 -1.42 -5.50 3.69
C PHE A 152 -1.37 -4.47 2.57
N ALA A 153 -0.17 -4.22 2.05
CA ALA A 153 0.01 -3.42 0.86
C ALA A 153 1.15 -3.98 -0.01
N LEU A 154 1.00 -3.83 -1.32
CA LEU A 154 2.09 -3.94 -2.27
C LEU A 154 2.89 -2.63 -2.25
N MET A 155 4.22 -2.72 -2.26
CA MET A 155 5.12 -1.60 -2.48
C MET A 155 5.52 -1.60 -3.95
N CYS A 156 5.07 -0.58 -4.68
CA CYS A 156 5.17 -0.51 -6.13
C CYS A 156 6.01 0.69 -6.56
N TRP A 157 6.59 0.59 -7.75
CA TRP A 157 7.28 1.70 -8.41
C TRP A 157 6.97 1.75 -9.91
N SER A 158 6.84 2.96 -10.44
CA SER A 158 6.68 3.22 -11.87
C SER A 158 7.34 4.54 -12.26
N ASP A 159 8.13 4.51 -13.34
CA ASP A 159 8.62 5.71 -14.04
C ASP A 159 7.55 6.35 -14.92
N LYS A 160 6.50 5.60 -15.26
CA LYS A 160 5.38 6.06 -16.09
C LYS A 160 4.20 6.53 -15.23
N PRO A 161 3.40 7.49 -15.72
CA PRO A 161 2.14 7.86 -15.08
C PRO A 161 1.22 6.65 -14.92
N LEU A 162 0.51 6.57 -13.79
CA LEU A 162 -0.52 5.55 -13.56
C LEU A 162 -1.81 5.97 -14.26
N LEU A 163 -2.15 5.24 -15.32
CA LEU A 163 -3.38 5.42 -16.09
C LEU A 163 -3.98 4.05 -16.36
N ILE A 164 -5.31 3.93 -16.32
CA ILE A 164 -5.99 2.70 -16.73
C ILE A 164 -5.84 2.55 -18.24
N GLN A 165 -5.19 1.47 -18.65
CA GLN A 165 -5.00 1.10 -20.05
C GLN A 165 -5.87 -0.10 -20.43
N HIS A 166 -6.20 -0.23 -21.71
CA HIS A 166 -6.99 -1.32 -22.26
C HIS A 166 -6.30 -1.93 -23.48
N GLY A 167 -6.65 -3.18 -23.82
CA GLY A 167 -6.16 -3.88 -25.00
C GLY A 167 -4.90 -4.72 -24.80
N GLU A 168 -4.20 -4.63 -23.66
CA GLU A 168 -3.10 -5.55 -23.33
C GLU A 168 -3.64 -6.75 -22.56
N GLN A 169 -3.69 -7.93 -23.18
CA GLN A 169 -4.19 -9.13 -22.53
C GLN A 169 -3.22 -9.65 -21.46
N PHE A 170 -3.78 -10.13 -20.35
CA PHE A 170 -3.04 -10.86 -19.31
C PHE A 170 -3.72 -12.20 -19.07
N ASP A 171 -3.09 -13.30 -19.46
CA ASP A 171 -3.59 -14.67 -19.26
C ASP A 171 -3.17 -15.24 -17.90
N PRO A 172 -4.05 -15.32 -16.88
CA PRO A 172 -3.68 -15.88 -15.59
C PRO A 172 -3.50 -17.41 -15.64
N ALA A 173 -4.03 -18.09 -16.65
CA ALA A 173 -3.90 -19.55 -16.79
C ALA A 173 -2.48 -19.96 -17.20
N ALA A 174 -1.70 -19.04 -17.77
CA ALA A 174 -0.28 -19.21 -18.04
C ALA A 174 0.59 -19.26 -16.77
N TYR A 175 0.01 -18.97 -15.60
CA TYR A 175 0.73 -18.86 -14.34
C TYR A 175 0.19 -19.80 -13.25
N ARG A 176 1.00 -20.04 -12.23
CA ARG A 176 0.65 -20.77 -11.02
C ARG A 176 1.08 -19.99 -9.79
N ASN A 177 0.46 -20.26 -8.63
CA ASN A 177 0.90 -19.64 -7.38
C ASN A 177 2.39 -19.93 -7.13
N ALA A 178 3.20 -18.91 -6.84
CA ALA A 178 4.65 -19.01 -6.68
C ALA A 178 5.11 -19.76 -5.42
N GLY A 179 4.19 -20.13 -4.53
CA GLY A 179 4.45 -20.88 -3.31
C GLY A 179 3.52 -22.07 -3.13
N GLY A 180 3.86 -22.95 -2.18
CA GLY A 180 3.10 -24.18 -1.92
C GLY A 180 3.22 -25.19 -3.06
N THR A 181 2.11 -25.80 -3.46
CA THR A 181 2.05 -26.87 -4.47
C THR A 181 2.08 -26.37 -5.92
N GLY A 182 2.16 -25.05 -6.16
CA GLY A 182 2.03 -24.49 -7.50
C GLY A 182 0.61 -24.60 -8.06
N ALA A 183 -0.41 -24.48 -7.21
CA ALA A 183 -1.80 -24.58 -7.63
C ALA A 183 -2.21 -23.43 -8.59
N PRO A 184 -3.22 -23.64 -9.46
CA PRO A 184 -3.83 -22.59 -10.26
C PRO A 184 -4.33 -21.41 -9.42
N VAL A 185 -4.47 -20.25 -10.03
CA VAL A 185 -5.00 -19.06 -9.35
C VAL A 185 -6.50 -19.23 -9.11
N GLY A 186 -6.89 -19.21 -7.83
CA GLY A 186 -8.28 -19.36 -7.43
C GLY A 186 -9.15 -18.16 -7.81
N ALA A 187 -10.43 -18.42 -8.13
CA ALA A 187 -11.39 -17.38 -8.49
C ALA A 187 -11.54 -16.26 -7.43
N SER A 188 -11.31 -16.58 -6.15
CA SER A 188 -11.38 -15.64 -5.02
C SER A 188 -10.07 -14.90 -4.71
N GLN A 189 -8.93 -15.27 -5.31
CA GLN A 189 -7.63 -14.68 -5.02
C GLN A 189 -7.46 -13.29 -5.67
N VAL A 190 -7.88 -12.24 -4.97
CA VAL A 190 -7.78 -10.87 -5.51
C VAL A 190 -6.32 -10.49 -5.80
N THR A 191 -5.37 -10.83 -4.93
CA THR A 191 -3.93 -10.62 -5.17
C THR A 191 -3.14 -11.91 -4.96
N ALA A 192 -2.22 -12.23 -5.88
CA ALA A 192 -1.37 -13.41 -5.79
C ALA A 192 0.02 -13.14 -6.37
N LEU A 193 1.04 -13.75 -5.76
CA LEU A 193 2.36 -13.88 -6.37
C LEU A 193 2.37 -15.15 -7.21
N LEU A 194 2.72 -15.00 -8.48
CA LEU A 194 2.58 -16.01 -9.49
C LEU A 194 3.94 -16.30 -10.15
N LYS A 195 4.14 -17.56 -10.53
CA LYS A 195 5.24 -18.02 -11.35
C LYS A 195 4.72 -18.46 -12.72
N ARG A 196 5.40 -18.06 -13.79
CA ARG A 196 5.06 -18.49 -15.15
C ARG A 196 5.24 -20.01 -15.27
N ALA A 197 4.22 -20.67 -15.83
CA ALA A 197 4.20 -22.12 -16.04
C ALA A 197 4.04 -22.52 -17.51
N SER A 198 3.47 -21.64 -18.34
CA SER A 198 3.40 -21.80 -19.79
C SER A 198 3.46 -20.43 -20.49
N GLN A 199 3.48 -20.43 -21.82
CA GLN A 199 3.43 -19.20 -22.63
C GLN A 199 2.01 -18.60 -22.74
N GLY A 200 0.99 -19.30 -22.21
CA GLY A 200 -0.42 -18.93 -22.37
C GLY A 200 -0.98 -19.34 -23.73
N GLU A 201 -2.31 -19.40 -23.82
CA GLU A 201 -3.03 -19.79 -25.05
C GLU A 201 -3.59 -18.58 -25.81
N GLY A 202 -3.28 -17.36 -25.36
CA GLY A 202 -3.55 -16.11 -26.08
C GLY A 202 -5.00 -15.62 -26.02
N ALA A 203 -5.93 -16.37 -25.42
CA ALA A 203 -7.28 -15.90 -25.12
C ALA A 203 -7.45 -15.69 -23.62
N SER A 204 -7.28 -14.45 -23.17
CA SER A 204 -7.60 -14.08 -21.80
C SER A 204 -8.76 -13.12 -21.74
N ALA A 205 -9.63 -13.33 -20.76
CA ALA A 205 -10.66 -12.37 -20.43
C ALA A 205 -10.17 -11.30 -19.43
N TYR A 206 -8.90 -11.30 -19.03
CA TYR A 206 -8.29 -10.24 -18.22
C TYR A 206 -7.28 -9.44 -19.05
N GLU A 207 -7.13 -8.17 -18.70
CA GLU A 207 -6.15 -7.25 -19.26
C GLU A 207 -5.14 -6.80 -18.20
N ALA A 208 -3.91 -6.48 -18.61
CA ALA A 208 -2.95 -5.74 -17.79
C ALA A 208 -3.30 -4.25 -17.85
N ASN A 209 -4.25 -3.82 -17.02
CA ASN A 209 -4.78 -2.45 -17.04
C ASN A 209 -3.82 -1.43 -16.42
N LEU A 210 -3.03 -1.82 -15.42
CA LEU A 210 -1.87 -1.06 -14.95
C LEU A 210 -0.67 -1.99 -14.73
N LYS A 211 0.53 -1.46 -14.91
CA LYS A 211 1.80 -2.17 -14.66
C LYS A 211 2.74 -1.32 -13.84
N ALA A 212 3.43 -1.97 -12.92
CA ALA A 212 4.48 -1.39 -12.09
C ALA A 212 5.50 -2.47 -11.72
N TRP A 213 6.51 -2.13 -10.93
CA TRP A 213 7.45 -3.06 -10.35
C TRP A 213 7.24 -3.15 -8.85
N LEU A 214 7.36 -4.34 -8.26
CA LEU A 214 7.49 -4.45 -6.82
C LEU A 214 8.87 -3.97 -6.37
N VAL A 215 8.90 -3.19 -5.29
CA VAL A 215 10.13 -2.60 -4.72
C VAL A 215 10.16 -2.76 -3.21
N ALA A 216 11.33 -2.50 -2.61
CA ALA A 216 11.55 -2.63 -1.17
C ALA A 216 11.16 -4.03 -0.65
N ALA A 217 10.23 -4.12 0.28
CA ALA A 217 9.77 -5.39 0.86
C ALA A 217 8.71 -6.13 0.03
N TYR A 218 8.36 -5.59 -1.14
CA TYR A 218 7.36 -6.09 -2.10
C TYR A 218 5.92 -6.08 -1.59
N TRP A 219 5.65 -6.77 -0.50
CA TRP A 219 4.32 -6.97 0.05
C TRP A 219 4.40 -6.97 1.57
N VAL A 220 3.98 -5.86 2.17
CA VAL A 220 4.16 -5.59 3.60
C VAL A 220 2.89 -5.81 4.38
N ARG A 221 3.06 -6.16 5.66
CA ARG A 221 1.98 -6.13 6.65
C ARG A 221 1.88 -4.71 7.22
N LEU A 222 0.67 -4.18 7.25
CA LEU A 222 0.32 -2.88 7.81
C LEU A 222 -0.17 -3.04 9.26
N THR A 223 0.08 -2.01 10.05
CA THR A 223 -0.34 -1.90 11.44
C THR A 223 -0.61 -0.43 11.81
N ASP A 224 -1.01 -0.21 13.06
CA ASP A 224 -1.35 1.12 13.58
C ASP A 224 -2.45 1.79 12.73
N PRO A 225 -3.66 1.19 12.66
CA PRO A 225 -4.79 1.76 11.95
C PRO A 225 -5.35 2.95 12.73
N ILE A 226 -5.77 3.98 12.00
CA ILE A 226 -6.41 5.18 12.54
C ILE A 226 -7.68 5.46 11.76
N ASP A 227 -8.75 5.89 12.42
CA ASP A 227 -9.96 6.31 11.70
C ASP A 227 -9.64 7.51 10.80
N CYS A 228 -10.08 7.43 9.55
CA CYS A 228 -10.01 8.57 8.66
C CYS A 228 -10.93 9.67 9.18
N SER A 229 -10.43 10.90 9.24
CA SER A 229 -11.23 12.07 9.58
C SER A 229 -12.32 12.34 8.52
N PRO A 230 -13.35 13.14 8.84
CA PRO A 230 -14.36 13.53 7.86
C PRO A 230 -13.80 14.18 6.59
N GLU A 231 -12.61 14.80 6.66
CA GLU A 231 -11.89 15.37 5.51
C GLU A 231 -11.57 14.32 4.43
N PHE A 232 -11.55 13.02 4.78
CA PHE A 232 -11.36 11.95 3.81
C PHE A 232 -12.45 11.92 2.73
N SER A 233 -13.64 12.47 3.01
CA SER A 233 -14.71 12.60 2.00
C SER A 233 -14.32 13.50 0.81
N CYS A 234 -13.39 14.45 1.00
CA CYS A 234 -12.90 15.35 -0.04
C CYS A 234 -11.69 14.78 -0.80
N ILE A 235 -11.29 13.53 -0.56
CA ILE A 235 -10.11 12.95 -1.20
C ILE A 235 -10.24 12.90 -2.73
N ASP A 236 -11.47 12.73 -3.21
CA ASP A 236 -11.79 12.68 -4.63
C ASP A 236 -11.72 14.05 -5.29
N ASP A 237 -11.63 15.15 -4.53
CA ASP A 237 -11.50 16.52 -5.07
C ASP A 237 -10.04 16.88 -5.41
N LEU A 238 -9.07 16.11 -4.91
CA LEU A 238 -7.62 16.36 -5.10
C LEU A 238 -7.10 16.01 -6.51
N THR A 239 -7.99 15.83 -7.48
CA THR A 239 -7.69 15.25 -8.81
C THR A 239 -6.56 15.92 -9.59
N ASP A 240 -6.37 17.23 -9.42
CA ASP A 240 -5.34 18.03 -10.09
C ASP A 240 -4.33 18.66 -9.12
N GLY A 241 -4.32 18.19 -7.88
CA GLY A 241 -3.48 18.75 -6.82
C GLY A 241 -1.99 18.70 -7.14
N SER A 242 -1.28 19.70 -6.64
CA SER A 242 0.18 19.69 -6.53
C SER A 242 0.65 18.57 -5.61
N VAL A 243 1.92 18.20 -5.74
CA VAL A 243 2.58 17.26 -4.82
C VAL A 243 2.48 17.75 -3.37
N ASP A 244 2.56 19.06 -3.14
CA ASP A 244 2.50 19.64 -1.80
C ASP A 244 1.11 19.53 -1.18
N GLU A 245 0.05 19.79 -1.95
CA GLU A 245 -1.33 19.61 -1.50
C GLU A 245 -1.60 18.14 -1.14
N TRP A 246 -1.10 17.20 -1.94
CA TRP A 246 -1.16 15.78 -1.64
C TRP A 246 -0.46 15.44 -0.33
N LEU A 247 0.78 15.91 -0.13
CA LEU A 247 1.53 15.65 1.10
C LEU A 247 0.83 16.20 2.34
N GLN A 248 0.31 17.44 2.26
CA GLN A 248 -0.44 18.05 3.36
C GLN A 248 -1.73 17.28 3.67
N PHE A 249 -2.44 16.80 2.64
CA PHE A 249 -3.61 15.97 2.82
C PHE A 249 -3.27 14.64 3.52
N VAL A 250 -2.21 13.96 3.08
CA VAL A 250 -1.78 12.68 3.67
C VAL A 250 -1.37 12.86 5.13
N ASP A 251 -0.68 13.94 5.46
CA ASP A 251 -0.34 14.27 6.85
C ASP A 251 -1.63 14.36 7.68
N ARG A 252 -2.60 15.20 7.28
CA ARG A 252 -3.89 15.35 7.98
C ARG A 252 -4.68 14.04 8.07
N ALA A 253 -4.78 13.28 6.98
CA ALA A 253 -5.52 12.03 6.92
C ALA A 253 -4.95 10.90 7.81
N ARG A 254 -3.70 11.04 8.26
CA ARG A 254 -3.01 10.10 9.16
C ARG A 254 -2.95 10.56 10.62
N HIS A 255 -3.51 11.72 10.93
CA HIS A 255 -3.66 12.19 12.30
C HIS A 255 -5.06 11.85 12.84
N GLU A 256 -5.16 11.74 14.17
CA GLU A 256 -6.41 11.36 14.80
C GLU A 256 -7.44 12.45 14.52
N SER A 257 -8.63 12.03 14.11
CA SER A 257 -9.77 12.93 14.18
C SER A 257 -10.02 13.21 15.66
N GLU A 258 -9.74 14.43 16.13
CA GLU A 258 -10.00 14.89 17.51
C GLU A 258 -11.49 14.82 17.94
N LEU A 259 -12.36 14.20 17.13
CA LEU A 259 -13.81 14.10 17.36
C LEU A 259 -14.26 12.82 18.08
N ALA A 260 -13.34 12.08 18.72
CA ALA A 260 -13.72 10.99 19.61
C ALA A 260 -13.50 11.39 21.07
N GLU A 261 -14.33 12.31 21.58
CA GLU A 261 -14.56 12.41 23.02
C GLU A 261 -15.20 11.09 23.49
N PRO A 262 -14.56 10.28 24.33
CA PRO A 262 -15.23 9.16 24.97
C PRO A 262 -16.25 9.71 25.96
N SER A 263 -17.53 9.44 25.76
CA SER A 263 -18.57 9.75 26.74
C SER A 263 -18.39 8.88 28.00
N HIS A 264 -17.46 9.27 28.86
CA HIS A 264 -17.44 8.85 30.26
C HIS A 264 -18.16 9.91 31.09
N ALA A 265 -19.49 9.83 31.10
CA ALA A 265 -20.26 10.36 32.22
C ALA A 265 -20.54 9.19 33.18
N GLN A 266 -19.61 9.01 34.13
CA GLN A 266 -19.96 8.47 35.45
C GLN A 266 -20.96 9.42 36.11
N GLN A 267 -22.14 8.91 36.45
CA GLN A 267 -23.01 9.37 37.56
C GLN A 267 -24.05 8.24 37.74
N GLY A 268 -24.20 7.57 38.88
CA GLY A 268 -23.56 7.77 40.17
C GLY A 268 -23.69 6.52 41.03
N CYS A 269 -22.83 6.45 42.03
CA CYS A 269 -22.90 5.54 43.17
C CYS A 269 -23.71 6.24 44.29
N LEU A 270 -24.40 5.43 45.10
CA LEU A 270 -24.97 5.71 46.44
C LEU A 270 -26.27 6.54 46.50
N LEU A 271 -27.40 5.87 46.75
CA LEU A 271 -27.88 5.51 48.10
C LEU A 271 -28.77 4.26 48.03
#